data_AF-A0A7S0ADI2-F1
#
_entry.id   AF-A0A7S0ADI2-F1
#
_cell.length_a   1.000
_cell.length_b   1.000
_cell.length_c   1.000
_cell.angle_alpha   90.00
_cell.angle_beta   90.00
_cell.angle_gamma   90.00
#
_symmetry.space_group_name_H-M   'P 1'
#
loop_
_entity.id
_entity.type
_entity.pdbx_description
1 polymer ?
#
loop_
_entity_poly.entity_id
_entity_poly.type
_entity_poly.pdbx_seq_one_letter_code
_entity_poly.pdbx_strand_id
1 'polypeptide(L)'
;AMSLSFVGRYLNTSTAPYRRLPANAKTHVRPAIWDLAAQSAGFGVAFETNATRISVDYNLTSSSFGMFHMAPTGVSGVDLWALDDRPTGDSSVWRWVATVSPGSDWGPMSMHVQHLLVTLQPLGPASWRPTRFVLYFPLYNGVEALSVGVDSGASIRACGDCGLGLDQ
;
A
#
# COMPACT_ATOMS: atom_id res chain seq x y z
N ALA A 1 4.81 14.28 9.89
CA ALA A 1 4.56 13.09 9.06
C ALA A 1 4.72 13.50 7.60
N MET A 2 5.59 12.84 6.83
CA MET A 2 5.70 13.09 5.38
C MET A 2 4.45 12.56 4.68
N SER A 3 3.85 13.37 3.81
CA SER A 3 2.71 12.94 3.00
C SER A 3 3.17 12.01 1.87
N LEU A 4 2.69 10.77 1.86
CA LEU A 4 2.85 9.86 0.72
C LEU A 4 1.79 10.17 -0.35
N SER A 5 2.08 9.84 -1.61
CA SER A 5 1.11 9.98 -2.70
C SER A 5 0.17 8.78 -2.69
N PHE A 6 -1.13 9.02 -2.55
CA PHE A 6 -2.13 7.97 -2.72
C PHE A 6 -2.41 7.73 -4.20
N VAL A 7 -2.63 6.47 -4.57
CA VAL A 7 -2.99 6.04 -5.93
C VAL A 7 -4.25 5.21 -5.93
N GLY A 8 -4.90 5.10 -7.10
CA GLY A 8 -6.09 4.27 -7.30
C GLY A 8 -7.38 4.83 -6.66
N ARG A 9 -7.36 6.10 -6.23
CA ARG A 9 -8.53 6.78 -5.65
C ARG A 9 -9.22 7.64 -6.70
N TYR A 10 -10.54 7.57 -6.77
CA TYR A 10 -11.34 8.46 -7.62
C TYR A 10 -11.32 9.92 -7.13
N LEU A 11 -11.34 10.14 -5.81
CA LEU A 11 -11.35 11.49 -5.22
C LEU A 11 -10.34 11.59 -4.08
N ASN A 12 -9.72 12.77 -3.98
CA ASN A 12 -8.82 13.10 -2.89
C ASN A 12 -9.61 13.78 -1.76
N THR A 13 -9.94 13.02 -0.71
CA THR A 13 -10.65 13.55 0.47
C THR A 13 -9.78 13.42 1.72
N SER A 14 -9.76 14.45 2.57
CA SER A 14 -8.95 14.47 3.80
C SER A 14 -9.62 13.78 4.98
N THR A 15 -10.95 13.72 5.01
CA THR A 15 -11.72 13.24 6.17
C THR A 15 -11.86 11.71 6.24
N ALA A 16 -11.64 11.01 5.13
CA ALA A 16 -11.69 9.55 5.06
C ALA A 16 -10.73 9.04 3.96
N PRO A 17 -9.40 9.19 4.15
CA PRO A 17 -8.43 9.03 3.06
C PRO A 17 -8.39 7.62 2.45
N TYR A 18 -8.87 6.61 3.17
CA TYR A 18 -8.87 5.20 2.77
C TYR A 18 -10.23 4.67 2.28
N ARG A 19 -11.26 5.52 2.23
CA ARG A 19 -12.62 5.13 1.80
C ARG A 19 -12.79 5.34 0.29
N ARG A 20 -13.45 4.39 -0.39
CA ARG A 20 -13.60 4.40 -1.85
C ARG A 20 -14.62 5.39 -2.39
N LEU A 21 -15.63 5.71 -1.59
CA LEU A 21 -16.66 6.67 -1.96
C LEU A 21 -16.55 7.96 -1.15
N PRO A 22 -16.83 9.12 -1.77
CA PRO A 22 -16.88 10.39 -1.06
C PRO A 22 -18.05 10.44 -0.09
N ALA A 23 -17.94 11.29 0.94
CA ALA A 23 -18.94 11.40 2.00
C ALA A 23 -20.37 11.68 1.49
N ASN A 24 -20.51 12.49 0.44
CA ASN A 24 -21.80 12.81 -0.16
C ASN A 24 -22.48 11.61 -0.85
N ALA A 25 -21.75 10.54 -1.18
CA ALA A 25 -22.35 9.35 -1.79
C ALA A 25 -23.27 8.57 -0.83
N LYS A 26 -23.15 8.78 0.49
CA LYS A 26 -23.89 8.03 1.52
C LYS A 26 -25.41 8.06 1.33
N THR A 27 -25.95 9.20 0.89
CA THR A 27 -27.40 9.38 0.65
C THR A 27 -27.85 8.94 -0.74
N HIS A 28 -26.91 8.59 -1.63
CA HIS A 28 -27.17 8.25 -3.02
C HIS A 28 -26.99 6.76 -3.33
N VAL A 29 -26.37 5.99 -2.44
CA VAL A 29 -26.14 4.55 -2.62
C VAL A 29 -26.87 3.74 -1.57
N ARG A 30 -27.10 2.45 -1.86
CA ARG A 30 -27.66 1.51 -0.89
C ARG A 30 -26.74 1.37 0.32
N PRO A 31 -27.27 1.14 1.54
CA PRO A 31 -26.46 0.96 2.74
C PRO A 31 -25.32 -0.07 2.58
N ALA A 32 -25.61 -1.23 1.99
CA ALA A 32 -24.60 -2.26 1.76
C ALA A 32 -23.43 -1.79 0.85
N ILE A 33 -23.71 -0.93 -0.13
CA ILE A 33 -22.65 -0.35 -1.00
C ILE A 33 -21.84 0.67 -0.21
N TRP A 34 -22.51 1.49 0.59
CA TRP A 34 -21.84 2.46 1.45
C TRP A 34 -20.88 1.77 2.44
N ASP A 35 -21.30 0.66 3.03
CA ASP A 35 -20.48 -0.10 3.97
C ASP A 35 -19.29 -0.77 3.27
N LEU A 36 -19.49 -1.38 2.10
CA LEU A 36 -18.40 -1.94 1.28
C LEU A 36 -17.39 -0.90 0.79
N ALA A 37 -17.77 0.37 0.71
CA ALA A 37 -16.85 1.46 0.36
C ALA A 37 -15.82 1.75 1.47
N ALA A 38 -16.00 1.24 2.69
CA ALA A 38 -15.00 1.28 3.75
C ALA A 38 -13.76 0.42 3.45
N GLN A 39 -13.90 -0.59 2.59
CA GLN A 39 -12.79 -1.44 2.15
C GLN A 39 -11.85 -0.68 1.23
N SER A 40 -10.53 -0.81 1.41
CA SER A 40 -9.51 -0.05 0.69
C SER A 40 -9.04 -0.69 -0.63
N ALA A 41 -9.89 -1.53 -1.24
CA ALA A 41 -9.56 -2.25 -2.46
C ALA A 41 -9.17 -1.33 -3.61
N GLY A 42 -8.05 -1.65 -4.27
CA GLY A 42 -7.54 -0.89 -5.41
C GLY A 42 -6.81 0.40 -5.05
N PHE A 43 -6.72 0.74 -3.76
CA PHE A 43 -5.93 1.88 -3.30
C PHE A 43 -4.49 1.45 -3.02
N GLY A 44 -3.58 2.42 -3.03
CA GLY A 44 -2.23 2.24 -2.55
C GLY A 44 -1.55 3.56 -2.25
N VAL A 45 -0.29 3.47 -1.83
CA VAL A 45 0.63 4.62 -1.77
C VAL A 45 1.83 4.38 -2.65
N ALA A 46 2.16 5.38 -3.46
CA ALA A 46 3.33 5.38 -4.32
C ALA A 46 4.37 6.36 -3.78
N PHE A 47 5.63 5.94 -3.76
CA PHE A 47 6.72 6.71 -3.16
C PHE A 47 8.07 6.38 -3.77
N GLU A 48 8.99 7.33 -3.59
CA GLU A 48 10.39 7.16 -3.91
C GLU A 48 11.23 7.09 -2.65
N THR A 49 12.19 6.17 -2.62
CA THR A 49 13.17 6.07 -1.55
C THR A 49 14.53 5.57 -2.03
N ASN A 50 15.59 6.01 -1.36
CA ASN A 50 16.94 5.46 -1.54
C ASN A 50 17.27 4.37 -0.49
N ALA A 51 16.31 4.00 0.36
CA ALA A 51 16.49 3.04 1.44
C ALA A 51 16.80 1.63 0.92
N THR A 52 17.55 0.89 1.72
CA THR A 52 17.82 -0.53 1.50
C THR A 52 16.84 -1.41 2.27
N ARG A 53 16.24 -0.90 3.35
CA ARG A 53 15.21 -1.57 4.13
C ARG A 53 13.94 -0.77 4.10
N ILE A 54 12.85 -1.42 3.71
CA ILE A 54 11.51 -0.82 3.70
C ILE A 54 10.65 -1.67 4.62
N SER A 55 9.95 -1.02 5.55
CA SER A 55 8.95 -1.67 6.41
C SER A 55 7.60 -1.00 6.27
N VAL A 56 6.56 -1.70 6.69
CA VAL A 56 5.21 -1.15 6.80
C VAL A 56 4.71 -1.34 8.23
N ASP A 57 3.98 -0.35 8.69
CA ASP A 57 3.14 -0.38 9.88
C ASP A 57 1.73 0.05 9.45
N TYR A 58 0.71 -0.78 9.67
CA TYR A 58 -0.67 -0.39 9.36
C TYR A 58 -1.69 -0.96 10.34
N ASN A 59 -2.77 -0.20 10.54
CA ASN A 59 -3.96 -0.59 11.28
C ASN A 59 -5.13 -0.83 10.33
N LEU A 60 -5.93 -1.85 10.63
CA LEU A 60 -7.16 -2.16 9.90
C LEU A 60 -8.41 -1.88 10.73
N THR A 61 -9.48 -1.50 10.03
CA THR A 61 -10.80 -1.18 10.61
C THR A 61 -11.58 -2.41 11.09
N SER A 62 -11.14 -3.63 10.75
CA SER A 62 -11.80 -4.89 11.09
C SER A 62 -10.78 -5.97 11.45
N SER A 63 -11.20 -6.90 12.31
CA SER A 63 -10.46 -8.13 12.66
C SER A 63 -10.60 -9.26 11.64
N SER A 64 -11.20 -9.00 10.47
CA SER A 64 -11.33 -9.99 9.40
C SER A 64 -9.96 -10.46 8.93
N PHE A 65 -9.60 -11.71 9.21
CA PHE A 65 -8.30 -12.25 8.84
C PHE A 65 -8.27 -12.77 7.40
N GLY A 66 -9.23 -13.60 7.03
CA GLY A 66 -9.33 -14.27 5.75
C GLY A 66 -10.75 -14.79 5.50
N MET A 67 -11.01 -15.33 4.31
CA MET A 67 -12.27 -15.99 3.98
C MET A 67 -11.97 -17.39 3.42
N PHE A 68 -12.92 -18.32 3.48
CA PHE A 68 -12.70 -19.68 2.96
C PHE A 68 -12.28 -19.71 1.47
N HIS A 69 -12.63 -18.67 0.71
CA HIS A 69 -12.33 -18.50 -0.70
C HIS A 69 -11.32 -17.36 -0.98
N MET A 70 -10.75 -16.74 0.06
CA MET A 70 -9.82 -15.62 -0.09
C MET A 70 -8.73 -15.66 0.97
N ALA A 71 -7.47 -15.73 0.52
CA ALA A 71 -6.32 -15.82 1.40
C ALA A 71 -6.20 -14.58 2.33
N PRO A 72 -5.64 -14.73 3.53
CA PRO A 72 -5.45 -13.61 4.47
C PRO A 72 -4.64 -12.45 3.90
N THR A 73 -3.65 -12.76 3.06
CA THR A 73 -2.86 -11.77 2.31
C THR A 73 -3.71 -10.90 1.38
N GLY A 74 -4.80 -11.44 0.82
CA GLY A 74 -5.71 -10.68 -0.03
C GLY A 74 -6.81 -9.96 0.76
N VAL A 75 -7.30 -10.57 1.85
CA VAL A 75 -8.34 -9.94 2.68
C VAL A 75 -7.79 -8.76 3.45
N SER A 76 -6.65 -8.95 4.11
CA SER A 76 -6.12 -8.03 5.12
C SER A 76 -4.61 -7.78 4.99
N GLY A 77 -3.97 -8.28 3.92
CA GLY A 77 -2.56 -8.01 3.65
C GLY A 77 -2.32 -6.80 2.75
N VAL A 78 -1.03 -6.45 2.61
CA VAL A 78 -0.54 -5.41 1.70
C VAL A 78 0.51 -6.01 0.75
N ASP A 79 0.65 -5.40 -0.43
CA ASP A 79 1.54 -5.92 -1.48
C ASP A 79 2.45 -4.81 -2.03
N LEU A 80 3.77 -5.00 -1.89
CA LEU A 80 4.79 -4.05 -2.33
C LEU A 80 5.30 -4.43 -3.72
N TRP A 81 5.32 -3.44 -4.61
CA TRP A 81 5.87 -3.52 -5.95
C TRP A 81 6.93 -2.45 -6.15
N ALA A 82 7.89 -2.73 -7.02
CA ALA A 82 8.98 -1.84 -7.38
C ALA A 82 9.07 -1.67 -8.90
N LEU A 83 9.39 -0.46 -9.35
CA LEU A 83 9.58 -0.21 -10.77
C LEU A 83 10.99 -0.63 -11.19
N ASP A 84 11.06 -1.56 -12.13
CA ASP A 84 12.24 -1.92 -12.88
C ASP A 84 12.42 -0.95 -14.05
N ASP A 85 13.22 0.09 -13.82
CA ASP A 85 13.51 1.17 -14.78
C ASP A 85 14.93 1.09 -15.34
N ARG A 86 15.51 -0.11 -15.36
CA ARG A 86 16.86 -0.33 -15.88
C ARG A 86 17.00 0.20 -17.31
N PRO A 87 18.10 0.89 -17.66
CA PRO A 87 18.34 1.44 -19.00
C PRO A 87 18.49 0.40 -20.13
N THR A 88 18.39 -0.90 -19.82
CA THR A 88 18.73 -2.00 -20.72
C THR A 88 17.52 -2.66 -21.40
N GLY A 89 16.30 -2.09 -21.27
CA GLY A 89 15.07 -2.70 -21.79
C GLY A 89 14.14 -1.72 -22.52
N ASP A 90 13.21 -2.27 -23.31
CA ASP A 90 12.28 -1.53 -24.18
C ASP A 90 11.21 -0.71 -23.41
N SER A 91 11.03 -0.93 -22.09
CA SER A 91 10.15 -0.13 -21.21
C SER A 91 10.35 -0.45 -19.73
N SER A 92 9.94 0.46 -18.83
CA SER A 92 9.92 0.21 -17.39
C SER A 92 8.80 -0.75 -17.00
N VAL A 93 9.06 -1.67 -16.07
CA VAL A 93 8.08 -2.72 -15.67
C VAL A 93 7.95 -2.79 -14.16
N TRP A 94 6.72 -2.81 -13.64
CA TRP A 94 6.48 -3.04 -12.22
C TRP A 94 6.70 -4.52 -11.87
N ARG A 95 7.49 -4.78 -10.83
CA ARG A 95 7.84 -6.12 -10.34
C ARG A 95 7.33 -6.29 -8.91
N TRP A 96 6.77 -7.45 -8.62
CA TRP A 96 6.43 -7.84 -7.25
C TRP A 96 7.70 -7.91 -6.38
N VAL A 97 7.59 -7.44 -5.14
CA VAL A 97 8.69 -7.45 -4.15
C VAL A 97 8.33 -8.30 -2.95
N ALA A 98 7.20 -8.00 -2.30
CA ALA A 98 6.82 -8.66 -1.07
C ALA A 98 5.34 -8.53 -0.78
N THR A 99 4.77 -9.55 -0.16
CA THR A 99 3.41 -9.54 0.37
C THR A 99 3.44 -9.75 1.87
N VAL A 100 2.67 -8.97 2.63
CA VAL A 100 2.54 -9.13 4.08
C VAL A 100 1.20 -9.74 4.39
N SER A 101 1.20 -10.87 5.11
CA SER A 101 0.01 -11.40 5.74
C SER A 101 -0.11 -10.83 7.16
N PRO A 102 -1.32 -10.51 7.65
CA PRO A 102 -1.52 -10.44 9.08
C PRO A 102 -1.24 -11.82 9.72
N GLY A 103 -0.66 -11.89 10.92
CA GLY A 103 -0.42 -13.13 11.70
C GLY A 103 0.88 -13.01 12.52
N SER A 104 0.96 -13.28 13.83
CA SER A 104 0.24 -14.24 14.67
C SER A 104 -0.24 -13.72 16.05
N ASP A 105 -0.06 -12.43 16.37
CA ASP A 105 -0.02 -12.00 17.79
C ASP A 105 -1.09 -10.96 18.22
N TRP A 106 -2.37 -10.99 17.80
CA TRP A 106 -3.25 -9.83 18.10
C TRP A 106 -4.68 -10.12 18.57
N GLY A 107 -5.06 -9.39 19.63
CA GLY A 107 -6.34 -9.43 20.34
C GLY A 107 -7.51 -8.73 19.61
N PRO A 108 -8.68 -8.64 20.26
CA PRO A 108 -9.98 -8.74 19.59
C PRO A 108 -10.49 -7.55 18.76
N MET A 109 -9.78 -6.41 18.64
CA MET A 109 -10.42 -5.18 18.10
C MET A 109 -9.62 -4.34 17.08
N SER A 110 -8.38 -4.69 16.74
CA SER A 110 -7.63 -3.97 15.70
C SER A 110 -6.46 -4.82 15.21
N MET A 111 -6.37 -5.01 13.89
CA MET A 111 -5.22 -5.70 13.28
C MET A 111 -4.14 -4.66 13.01
N HIS A 112 -3.13 -4.66 13.88
CA HIS A 112 -1.90 -3.90 13.71
C HIS A 112 -0.83 -4.83 13.11
N VAL A 113 -0.16 -4.39 12.06
CA VAL A 113 0.85 -5.20 11.37
C VAL A 113 2.11 -4.37 11.15
N GLN A 114 3.22 -4.82 11.73
CA GLN A 114 4.56 -4.29 11.48
C GLN A 114 5.41 -5.36 10.80
N HIS A 115 5.95 -5.05 9.62
CA HIS A 115 6.73 -6.02 8.86
C HIS A 115 7.84 -5.37 8.04
N LEU A 116 9.01 -6.02 8.00
CA LEU A 116 10.07 -5.69 7.04
C LEU A 116 9.66 -6.23 5.66
N LEU A 117 9.36 -5.36 4.71
CA LEU A 117 8.94 -5.75 3.37
C LEU A 117 10.11 -6.31 2.57
N VAL A 118 11.23 -5.60 2.56
CA VAL A 118 12.39 -5.98 1.74
C VAL A 118 13.69 -5.48 2.34
N THR A 119 14.75 -6.26 2.13
CA THR A 119 16.13 -5.78 2.20
C THR A 119 16.73 -5.84 0.80
N LEU A 120 16.93 -4.70 0.18
CA LEU A 120 17.56 -4.55 -1.13
C LEU A 120 19.07 -4.60 -0.93
N GLN A 121 19.65 -5.80 -1.01
CA GLN A 121 21.09 -5.96 -0.95
C GLN A 121 21.71 -5.60 -2.31
N PRO A 122 22.75 -4.75 -2.35
CA PRO A 122 23.49 -4.53 -3.58
C PRO A 122 24.20 -5.82 -4.00
N LEU A 123 24.14 -6.17 -5.28
CA LEU A 123 24.96 -7.25 -5.87
C LEU A 123 26.38 -6.76 -6.22
N GLY A 124 26.73 -5.54 -5.82
CA GLY A 124 28.05 -4.92 -6.02
C GLY A 124 28.00 -3.39 -6.05
N PRO A 125 29.16 -2.71 -6.08
CA PRO A 125 29.28 -1.24 -5.96
C PRO A 125 28.55 -0.43 -7.04
N ALA A 126 28.25 -1.07 -8.19
CA ALA A 126 27.58 -0.46 -9.33
C ALA A 126 26.22 -1.12 -9.66
N SER A 127 25.66 -1.91 -8.74
CA SER A 127 24.37 -2.56 -8.97
C SER A 127 23.22 -1.54 -8.97
N TRP A 128 22.43 -1.54 -10.04
CA TRP A 128 21.18 -0.78 -10.11
C TRP A 128 20.22 -1.28 -9.03
N ARG A 129 19.42 -0.36 -8.46
CA ARG A 129 18.36 -0.66 -7.50
C ARG A 129 17.10 0.12 -7.85
N PRO A 130 15.90 -0.44 -7.62
CA PRO A 130 14.68 0.32 -7.75
C PRO A 130 14.64 1.43 -6.70
N THR A 131 14.11 2.58 -7.11
CA THR A 131 13.87 3.72 -6.20
C THR A 131 12.40 4.07 -6.10
N ARG A 132 11.57 3.60 -7.03
CA ARG A 132 10.13 3.85 -7.11
C ARG A 132 9.36 2.61 -6.68
N PHE A 133 8.42 2.81 -5.77
CA PHE A 133 7.63 1.75 -5.16
C PHE A 133 6.15 2.11 -5.13
N VAL A 134 5.30 1.08 -5.15
CA VAL A 134 3.89 1.19 -4.80
C VAL A 134 3.54 0.10 -3.80
N LEU A 135 2.83 0.49 -2.74
CA LEU A 135 2.29 -0.42 -1.73
C LEU A 135 0.78 -0.42 -1.83
N TYR A 136 0.20 -1.55 -2.29
CA TYR A 136 -1.24 -1.74 -2.42
C TYR A 136 -1.88 -2.18 -1.11
N PHE A 137 -3.12 -1.73 -0.90
CA PHE A 137 -3.91 -1.98 0.30
C PHE A 137 -4.76 -3.25 0.19
N PRO A 138 -5.32 -3.73 1.32
CA PRO A 138 -6.13 -4.95 1.32
C PRO A 138 -7.41 -4.83 0.47
N LEU A 139 -7.89 -5.97 -0.04
CA LEU A 139 -9.07 -6.02 -0.91
C LEU A 139 -10.38 -6.12 -0.13
N TYR A 140 -10.37 -6.73 1.06
CA TYR A 140 -11.57 -6.95 1.88
C TYR A 140 -11.41 -6.43 3.32
N ASN A 141 -10.46 -5.52 3.55
CA ASN A 141 -10.35 -4.76 4.78
C ASN A 141 -10.11 -3.26 4.50
N GLY A 142 -10.50 -2.40 5.43
CA GLY A 142 -10.26 -0.97 5.37
C GLY A 142 -8.99 -0.62 6.14
N VAL A 143 -8.08 0.14 5.52
CA VAL A 143 -6.94 0.74 6.22
C VAL A 143 -7.43 1.90 7.07
N GLU A 144 -7.03 1.94 8.33
CA GLU A 144 -7.28 3.05 9.25
C GLU A 144 -6.10 4.00 9.32
N ALA A 145 -4.89 3.45 9.42
CA ALA A 145 -3.64 4.19 9.45
C ALA A 145 -2.55 3.37 8.76
N LEU A 146 -1.58 4.05 8.15
CA LEU A 146 -0.44 3.42 7.50
C LEU A 146 0.80 4.32 7.58
N SER A 147 1.94 3.71 7.90
CA SER A 147 3.27 4.29 7.86
C SER A 147 4.21 3.38 7.08
N VAL A 148 5.07 3.99 6.26
CA VAL A 148 6.18 3.29 5.58
C VAL A 148 7.47 3.67 6.29
N GLY A 149 8.16 2.67 6.82
CA GLY A 149 9.46 2.84 7.47
C GLY A 149 10.60 2.65 6.47
N VAL A 150 11.67 3.42 6.67
CA VAL A 150 12.91 3.36 5.88
C VAL A 150 14.13 3.38 6.81
N ASP A 151 15.31 3.03 6.29
CA ASP A 151 16.58 3.13 7.03
C ASP A 151 16.79 4.53 7.63
N SER A 152 17.46 4.59 8.78
CA SER A 152 17.90 5.86 9.35
C SER A 152 18.83 6.60 8.37
N GLY A 153 18.51 7.85 8.08
CA GLY A 153 19.23 8.67 7.10
C GLY A 153 18.84 8.46 5.64
N ALA A 154 17.96 7.48 5.33
CA ALA A 154 17.35 7.37 4.02
C ALA A 154 16.25 8.42 3.81
N SER A 155 16.03 8.81 2.56
CA SER A 155 14.97 9.74 2.17
C SER A 155 13.77 8.97 1.65
N ILE A 156 12.56 9.39 2.03
CA ILE A 156 11.30 8.96 1.42
C ILE A 156 10.53 10.18 0.93
N ARG A 157 9.94 10.13 -0.26
CA ARG A 157 9.14 11.23 -0.81
C ARG A 157 7.98 10.76 -1.67
N ALA A 158 6.93 11.59 -1.71
CA ALA A 158 5.84 11.48 -2.67
C ALA A 158 6.36 11.65 -4.12
N CYS A 159 5.73 10.95 -5.07
CA CYS A 159 6.02 11.04 -6.51
C CYS A 159 4.78 11.01 -7.42
N GLY A 160 3.60 11.37 -6.90
CA GLY A 160 2.34 11.26 -7.65
C GLY A 160 1.98 9.80 -7.84
N ASP A 161 1.67 9.37 -9.06
CA ASP A 161 1.55 7.95 -9.39
C ASP A 161 2.88 7.22 -9.62
N CYS A 162 4.02 7.92 -9.56
CA CYS A 162 5.36 7.38 -9.74
C CYS A 162 5.57 6.62 -11.07
N GLY A 163 4.79 6.95 -12.10
CA GLY A 163 4.82 6.29 -13.40
C GLY A 163 3.90 5.07 -13.50
N LEU A 164 2.89 4.95 -12.64
CA LEU A 164 1.84 3.92 -12.77
C LEU A 164 0.87 4.21 -13.92
N GLY A 165 0.78 5.46 -14.39
CA GLY A 165 -0.19 5.86 -15.42
C GLY A 165 -1.62 5.92 -14.89
N LEU A 166 -1.78 6.21 -13.60
CA LEU A 166 -3.08 6.25 -12.90
C LEU A 166 -3.61 7.68 -12.71
N ASP A 167 -2.80 8.71 -12.95
CA ASP A 167 -3.18 10.12 -12.80
C ASP A 167 -3.96 10.67 -14.02
N GLN A 168 -4.88 9.89 -14.62
CA GLN A 168 -5.71 10.34 -15.77
C GLN A 168 -7.07 10.91 -15.35
#